data_AF-G8Y0V5-F1
#
_entry.id   AF-G8Y0V5-F1
#
_cell.length_a   1.000
_cell.length_b   1.000
_cell.length_c   1.000
_cell.angle_alpha   90.00
_cell.angle_beta   90.00
_cell.angle_gamma   90.00
#
_symmetry.space_group_name_H-M   'P 1'
#
loop_
_entity.id
_entity.type
_entity.pdbx_description
1 polymer ?
#
loop_
_entity_poly.entity_id
_entity_poly.type
_entity_poly.pdbx_seq_one_letter_code
_entity_poly.pdbx_strand_id
1 'polypeptide(L)'
;MSLFMGSAGQYTNASVDPEKIKMAEIHFDSMSKTFNSVLQTCRKKCVPAEYGEAELNTGEQCCVDRCVAKYVKANYQVGSQLQKGLGPGLNQPVFDKIKEKLESEIDSLGKQ
;
A
#
# COMPACT_ATOMS: atom_id res chain seq x y z
N MET A 1 -7.85 -12.76 15.22
CA MET A 1 -7.69 -11.80 16.32
C MET A 1 -7.41 -10.44 15.69
N SER A 2 -8.25 -9.44 15.94
CA SER A 2 -8.15 -8.12 15.33
C SER A 2 -6.87 -7.40 15.74
N LEU A 3 -6.20 -6.82 14.75
CA LEU A 3 -4.98 -6.02 14.88
C LEU A 3 -5.25 -4.57 15.32
N PHE A 4 -6.45 -4.27 15.86
CA PHE A 4 -6.94 -2.89 16.02
C PHE A 4 -7.56 -2.56 17.39
N MET A 5 -7.57 -3.48 18.36
CA MET A 5 -7.97 -3.19 19.75
C MET A 5 -6.94 -3.77 20.73
N GLY A 6 -5.71 -3.26 20.62
CA GLY A 6 -4.74 -3.33 21.72
C GLY A 6 -5.16 -2.36 22.83
N SER A 7 -5.12 -2.84 24.06
CA SER A 7 -5.48 -2.15 25.31
C SER A 7 -5.09 -0.66 25.34
N ALA A 8 -6.04 0.20 25.73
CA ALA A 8 -5.86 1.64 25.92
C ALA A 8 -4.74 2.02 26.92
N GLY A 9 -4.17 1.05 27.64
CA GLY A 9 -3.04 1.25 28.57
C GLY A 9 -1.66 1.33 27.92
N GLN A 10 -1.49 1.12 26.60
CA GLN A 10 -0.17 1.14 25.97
C GLN A 10 0.30 2.53 25.49
N TYR A 11 -0.58 3.53 25.45
CA TYR A 11 -0.27 4.86 24.90
C TYR A 11 0.10 5.91 25.95
N THR A 12 0.02 5.60 27.25
CA THR A 12 0.22 6.58 28.31
C THR A 12 1.69 6.91 28.59
N ASN A 13 2.64 6.10 28.08
CA ASN A 13 4.08 6.34 28.24
C ASN A 13 4.89 5.90 27.00
N ALA A 14 4.38 6.18 25.79
CA ALA A 14 5.17 5.96 24.58
C ALA A 14 6.20 7.10 24.45
N SER A 15 7.44 6.84 24.85
CA SER A 15 8.56 7.66 24.40
C SER A 15 8.54 7.68 22.88
N VAL A 16 8.59 8.89 22.30
CA VAL A 16 8.55 9.10 20.86
C VAL A 16 9.88 8.65 20.28
N ASP A 17 9.93 7.38 19.87
CA ASP A 17 11.07 6.80 19.21
C ASP A 17 11.03 7.16 17.72
N PRO A 18 12.05 7.87 17.18
CA PRO A 18 12.06 8.30 15.79
C PRO A 18 12.00 7.12 14.80
N GLU A 19 12.50 5.94 15.18
CA GLU A 19 12.43 4.74 14.34
C GLU A 19 11.00 4.19 14.27
N LYS A 20 10.26 4.22 15.39
CA LYS A 20 8.86 3.78 15.43
C LYS A 20 7.95 4.72 14.64
N ILE A 21 8.24 6.03 14.63
CA ILE A 21 7.52 6.99 13.78
C ILE A 21 7.75 6.68 12.31
N LYS A 22 9.00 6.47 11.90
CA LYS A 22 9.33 6.15 10.50
C LYS A 22 8.65 4.87 10.03
N MET A 23 8.60 3.84 10.87
CA MET A 23 7.87 2.62 10.56
C MET A 23 6.36 2.88 10.45
N ALA A 24 5.78 3.67 11.35
CA ALA A 24 4.37 4.05 11.29
C ALA A 24 4.03 4.82 10.01
N GLU A 25 4.90 5.71 9.57
CA GLU A 25 4.77 6.45 8.31
C GLU A 25 4.74 5.50 7.10
N ILE A 26 5.67 4.54 7.03
CA ILE A 26 5.69 3.53 5.95
C ILE A 26 4.42 2.69 5.94
N HIS A 27 3.93 2.28 7.12
CA HIS A 27 2.67 1.54 7.22
C HIS A 27 1.49 2.37 6.72
N PHE A 28 1.41 3.63 7.11
CA PHE A 28 0.37 4.54 6.67
C PHE A 28 0.38 4.76 5.16
N ASP A 29 1.55 5.00 4.58
CA ASP A 29 1.72 5.18 3.13
C ASP A 29 1.34 3.92 2.35
N SER A 30 1.71 2.75 2.84
CA SER A 30 1.36 1.47 2.25
C SER A 30 -0.16 1.23 2.27
N MET A 31 -0.81 1.51 3.40
CA MET A 31 -2.27 1.41 3.53
C MET A 31 -2.99 2.41 2.63
N SER A 32 -2.51 3.65 2.57
CA SER A 32 -3.08 4.71 1.73
C SER A 32 -3.00 4.38 0.24
N LYS A 33 -1.85 3.90 -0.23
CA LYS A 33 -1.69 3.44 -1.63
C LYS A 33 -2.62 2.27 -1.96
N THR A 34 -2.73 1.32 -1.04
CA THR A 34 -3.61 0.15 -1.21
C THR A 34 -5.07 0.58 -1.29
N PHE A 35 -5.51 1.48 -0.41
CA PHE A 35 -6.87 2.03 -0.41
C PHE A 35 -7.22 2.74 -1.73
N ASN A 36 -6.32 3.61 -2.22
CA ASN A 36 -6.52 4.31 -3.49
C ASN A 36 -6.62 3.34 -4.68
N SER A 37 -5.80 2.28 -4.69
CA SER A 37 -5.85 1.25 -5.72
C SER A 37 -7.15 0.42 -5.67
N VAL A 38 -7.64 0.08 -4.47
CA VAL A 38 -8.96 -0.56 -4.28
C VAL A 38 -10.06 0.32 -4.84
N LEU A 39 -10.08 1.60 -4.46
CA LEU A 39 -11.09 2.56 -4.88
C LEU A 39 -11.14 2.67 -6.40
N GLN A 40 -10.01 2.89 -7.06
CA GLN A 40 -9.94 2.99 -8.52
C GLN A 40 -10.36 1.70 -9.22
N THR A 41 -9.91 0.55 -8.72
CA THR A 41 -10.20 -0.76 -9.31
C THR A 41 -11.67 -1.11 -9.20
N CYS A 42 -12.26 -0.94 -8.01
CA CYS A 42 -13.66 -1.28 -7.78
C CYS A 42 -14.61 -0.28 -8.42
N ARG A 43 -14.27 1.01 -8.45
CA ARG A 43 -15.02 2.00 -9.25
C ARG A 43 -15.09 1.59 -10.72
N LYS A 44 -13.96 1.23 -11.33
CA LYS A 44 -13.91 0.83 -12.74
C LYS A 44 -14.66 -0.48 -13.03
N LYS A 45 -14.78 -1.39 -12.06
CA LYS A 45 -15.43 -2.70 -12.25
C LYS A 45 -16.93 -2.69 -11.97
N CYS A 46 -17.37 -1.88 -11.02
CA CYS A 46 -18.73 -1.93 -10.49
C CYS A 46 -19.59 -0.74 -10.85
N VAL A 47 -19.00 0.39 -11.25
CA VAL A 47 -19.73 1.60 -11.64
C VAL A 47 -19.53 1.83 -13.14
N PRO A 48 -20.59 1.76 -13.96
CA PRO A 48 -20.50 2.02 -15.39
C PRO A 48 -20.15 3.49 -15.66
N ALA A 49 -19.65 3.76 -16.87
CA ALA A 49 -19.31 5.14 -17.28
C ALA A 49 -20.55 5.99 -17.58
N GLU A 50 -21.66 5.33 -17.94
CA GLU A 50 -22.95 5.97 -18.14
C GLU A 50 -23.72 5.96 -16.81
N TYR A 51 -23.98 7.16 -16.29
CA TYR A 51 -24.70 7.35 -15.03
C TYR A 51 -26.18 7.59 -15.33
N GLY A 52 -27.04 6.66 -14.86
CA GLY A 52 -28.50 6.82 -14.94
C GLY A 52 -29.08 7.60 -13.75
N GLU A 53 -28.46 7.46 -12.57
CA GLU A 53 -28.88 8.07 -11.32
C GLU A 53 -27.66 8.39 -10.44
N ALA A 54 -27.85 9.26 -9.43
CA ALA A 54 -26.75 9.72 -8.57
C ALA A 54 -26.40 8.72 -7.45
N GLU A 55 -27.35 7.87 -7.07
CA GLU A 55 -27.18 6.87 -6.03
C GLU A 55 -26.77 5.52 -6.61
N LEU A 56 -26.07 4.72 -5.82
CA LEU A 56 -25.69 3.37 -6.23
C LEU A 56 -26.89 2.44 -6.15
N ASN A 57 -27.20 1.76 -7.24
CA ASN A 57 -28.24 0.73 -7.22
C ASN A 57 -27.76 -0.50 -6.41
N THR A 58 -28.71 -1.32 -5.94
CA THR A 58 -28.46 -2.53 -5.15
C THR A 58 -27.42 -3.46 -5.81
N GLY A 59 -27.46 -3.56 -7.14
CA GLY A 59 -26.49 -4.34 -7.91
C GLY A 59 -25.06 -3.80 -7.84
N GLU A 60 -24.90 -2.47 -7.88
CA GLU A 60 -23.59 -1.81 -7.79
C GLU A 60 -23.05 -1.89 -6.36
N GLN A 61 -23.90 -1.68 -5.34
CA GLN A 61 -23.53 -1.85 -3.92
C GLN A 61 -23.02 -3.27 -3.66
N CYS A 62 -23.80 -4.30 -4.05
CA CYS A 62 -23.39 -5.70 -3.92
C CYS A 62 -22.12 -6.03 -4.74
N CYS A 63 -21.91 -5.38 -5.88
CA CYS A 63 -20.69 -5.55 -6.66
C CYS A 63 -19.48 -4.99 -5.92
N VAL A 64 -19.58 -3.79 -5.33
CA VAL A 64 -18.48 -3.14 -4.60
C VAL A 64 -18.01 -4.02 -3.45
N ASP A 65 -18.91 -4.57 -2.64
CA ASP A 65 -18.56 -5.47 -1.53
C ASP A 65 -17.78 -6.70 -2.02
N ARG A 66 -18.29 -7.36 -3.07
CA ARG A 66 -17.62 -8.52 -3.70
C ARG A 66 -16.29 -8.13 -4.31
N CYS A 67 -16.18 -6.93 -4.88
CA CYS A 67 -14.96 -6.44 -5.49
C CYS A 67 -13.86 -6.24 -4.46
N VAL A 68 -14.16 -5.58 -3.34
CA VAL A 68 -13.20 -5.37 -2.25
C VAL A 68 -12.74 -6.70 -1.67
N ALA A 69 -13.66 -7.63 -1.41
CA ALA A 69 -13.32 -8.98 -0.92
C ALA A 69 -12.38 -9.73 -1.87
N LYS A 70 -12.66 -9.68 -3.18
CA LYS A 70 -11.79 -10.29 -4.21
C LYS A 70 -10.45 -9.59 -4.31
N TYR A 71 -10.42 -8.26 -4.22
CA TYR A 71 -9.19 -7.47 -4.30
C TYR A 71 -8.25 -7.82 -3.15
N VAL A 72 -8.75 -7.83 -1.90
CA VAL A 72 -7.93 -8.15 -0.73
C VAL A 72 -7.38 -9.58 -0.82
N LYS A 73 -8.21 -10.54 -1.26
CA LYS A 73 -7.75 -11.91 -1.51
C LYS A 73 -6.63 -11.97 -2.55
N ALA A 74 -6.79 -11.26 -3.68
CA ALA A 74 -5.78 -11.21 -4.72
C ALA A 74 -4.50 -10.52 -4.23
N ASN A 75 -4.62 -9.43 -3.49
CA ASN A 75 -3.50 -8.67 -2.93
C ASN A 75 -2.68 -9.55 -1.96
N TYR A 76 -3.35 -10.32 -1.09
CA TYR A 76 -2.70 -11.30 -0.23
C TYR A 76 -1.97 -12.41 -1.01
N GLN A 77 -2.62 -12.98 -2.04
CA GLN A 77 -2.01 -14.01 -2.86
C GLN A 77 -0.77 -13.49 -3.59
N VAL A 78 -0.85 -12.32 -4.22
CA VAL A 78 0.29 -11.67 -4.88
C VAL A 78 1.40 -11.41 -3.86
N GLY A 79 1.07 -10.88 -2.69
CA GLY A 79 2.04 -10.67 -1.59
C GLY A 79 2.74 -11.96 -1.16
N SER A 80 2.01 -13.07 -1.04
CA SER A 80 2.57 -14.37 -0.67
C SER A 80 3.54 -14.93 -1.72
N GLN A 81 3.31 -14.64 -3.00
CA GLN A 81 4.21 -15.05 -4.08
C GLN A 81 5.42 -14.14 -4.18
N LEU A 82 5.23 -12.83 -3.99
CA LEU A 82 6.32 -11.86 -3.90
C LEU A 82 7.30 -12.25 -2.76
N GLN A 83 6.79 -12.59 -1.58
CA GLN A 83 7.62 -13.02 -0.46
C GLN A 83 8.47 -14.26 -0.77
N LYS A 84 7.99 -15.16 -1.64
CA LYS A 84 8.71 -16.38 -2.02
C LYS A 84 9.85 -16.13 -3.03
N GLY A 85 9.77 -15.08 -3.84
CA GLY A 85 10.67 -14.89 -4.98
C GLY A 85 11.36 -13.51 -5.08
N LEU A 86 10.93 -12.51 -4.31
CA LEU A 86 11.37 -11.12 -4.43
C LEU A 86 11.49 -10.50 -3.02
N GLY A 87 12.72 -10.46 -2.51
CA GLY A 87 13.06 -9.55 -1.41
C GLY A 87 13.30 -8.12 -1.94
N PRO A 88 13.15 -7.07 -1.10
CA PRO A 88 13.35 -5.67 -1.49
C PRO A 88 14.76 -5.29 -1.99
N GLY A 89 15.65 -6.25 -2.20
CA GLY A 89 17.00 -6.08 -2.77
C GLY A 89 17.28 -6.93 -4.01
N LEU A 90 16.29 -7.61 -4.60
CA LEU A 90 16.49 -8.46 -5.79
C LEU A 90 15.47 -8.12 -6.89
N ASN A 91 15.98 -7.75 -8.07
CA ASN A 91 15.27 -7.58 -9.34
C ASN A 91 14.26 -6.41 -9.43
N GLN A 92 14.72 -5.22 -9.12
CA GLN A 92 14.14 -4.01 -9.71
C GLN A 92 15.24 -3.33 -10.54
N PRO A 93 15.17 -3.41 -11.89
CA PRO A 93 16.16 -2.74 -12.75
C PRO A 93 16.16 -1.22 -12.59
N VAL A 94 15.16 -0.68 -11.89
CA VAL A 94 15.08 0.73 -11.47
C VAL A 94 15.95 1.01 -10.24
N PHE A 95 16.00 0.11 -9.25
CA PHE A 95 16.83 0.33 -8.07
C PHE A 95 18.32 0.27 -8.41
N ASP A 96 18.74 -0.60 -9.33
CA ASP A 96 20.13 -0.63 -9.83
C ASP A 96 20.50 0.69 -10.51
N LYS A 97 19.60 1.24 -11.36
CA LYS A 97 19.80 2.53 -12.03
C LYS A 97 19.79 3.72 -11.07
N ILE A 98 18.95 3.68 -10.04
CA ILE A 98 18.92 4.74 -9.01
C ILE A 98 20.19 4.67 -8.16
N LYS A 99 20.63 3.46 -7.80
CA LYS A 99 21.88 3.24 -7.06
C LYS A 99 23.09 3.74 -7.86
N GLU A 100 23.18 3.40 -9.14
CA GLU A 100 24.23 3.86 -10.04
C GLU A 100 24.25 5.39 -10.19
N LYS A 101 23.07 6.02 -10.31
CA LYS A 101 22.96 7.48 -10.31
C LYS A 101 23.36 8.10 -8.97
N LEU A 102 22.93 7.52 -7.86
CA LEU A 102 23.24 8.01 -6.52
C LEU A 102 24.74 7.88 -6.19
N GLU A 103 25.37 6.76 -6.59
CA GLU A 103 26.82 6.54 -6.45
C GLU A 103 27.61 7.55 -7.31
N SER A 104 27.16 7.85 -8.53
CA SER A 104 27.81 8.86 -9.39
C SER A 104 27.69 10.29 -8.82
N GLU A 105 26.61 10.60 -8.11
CA GLU A 105 26.38 11.90 -7.50
C GLU A 105 27.22 12.06 -6.22
N ILE A 106 27.38 11.00 -5.43
CA ILE A 106 28.27 10.96 -4.26
C ILE A 106 29.75 11.09 -4.67
N ASP A 107 30.18 10.42 -5.75
CA ASP A 107 31.56 10.53 -6.27
C ASP A 107 31.89 11.93 -6.80
N SER A 108 30.88 12.69 -7.24
CA SER A 108 31.04 14.08 -7.67
C SER A 108 31.19 15.06 -6.50
N LEU A 109 30.63 14.73 -5.33
CA LEU A 109 30.73 15.51 -4.10
C LEU A 109 31.99 15.18 -3.28
N GLY A 110 32.57 13.99 -3.42
CA GLY A 110 33.81 13.59 -2.75
C GLY A 110 35.11 14.08 -3.41
N LYS A 111 35.01 14.82 -4.53
CA LYS A 111 36.16 15.42 -5.25
C LYS A 111 36.31 16.94 -5.04
N GLN A 112 35.61 17.51 -4.06
CA GLN A 112 35.90 18.85 -3.53
C GLN A 112 36.62 18.76 -2.18
#